data_AF-A0A2V6WJ20-F1
#
_entry.id   AF-A0A2V6WJ20-F1
#
_cell.length_a   1.000
_cell.length_b   1.000
_cell.length_c   1.000
_cell.angle_alpha   90.00
_cell.angle_beta   90.00
_cell.angle_gamma   90.00
#
_symmetry.space_group_name_H-M   'P 1'
#
loop_
_entity.id
_entity.type
_entity.pdbx_description
1 polymer ?
#
loop_
_entity_poly.entity_id
_entity_poly.type
_entity_poly.pdbx_seq_one_letter_code
_entity_poly.pdbx_strand_id
1 'polypeptide(L)' 'MGRTTARLREGHMPDIQVWSTRMVRPTRDPCITCGEPLDNGTEAVEVFSVEGVRLLFHVECHEMWVALRERAKRIG' A
#
# COMPACT_ATOMS: atom_id res chain seq x y z
N MET A 1 -12.95 -7.41 -15.68
CA MET A 1 -12.71 -6.68 -14.41
C MET A 1 -11.22 -6.62 -14.16
N GLY A 2 -10.55 -5.58 -14.67
CA GLY A 2 -9.11 -5.40 -14.50
C GLY A 2 -8.81 -4.71 -13.17
N ARG A 3 -7.98 -5.33 -12.33
CA ARG A 3 -7.48 -4.70 -11.09
C ARG A 3 -6.33 -3.78 -11.49
N THR A 4 -6.59 -2.49 -11.55
CA THR A 4 -5.56 -1.47 -11.82
C THR A 4 -4.69 -1.34 -10.58
N THR A 5 -3.52 -1.99 -10.58
CA THR A 5 -2.47 -1.78 -9.58
C THR A 5 -1.75 -0.47 -9.93
N ALA A 6 -2.06 0.61 -9.19
CA ALA A 6 -1.39 1.89 -9.37
C ALA A 6 0.10 1.78 -8.99
N ARG A 7 0.99 2.42 -9.73
CA ARG A 7 2.41 2.54 -9.35
C ARG A 7 2.61 3.95 -8.84
N LEU A 8 3.16 4.13 -7.64
CA LEU A 8 3.35 5.45 -7.07
C LEU A 8 4.83 5.80 -7.00
N ARG A 9 5.21 6.91 -7.65
CA ARG A 9 6.51 7.55 -7.48
C ARG A 9 6.52 8.25 -6.12
N GLU A 10 7.68 8.38 -5.49
CA GLU A 10 7.90 8.90 -4.12
C GLU A 10 7.20 10.23 -3.76
N GLY A 11 6.71 11.02 -4.73
CA GLY A 11 5.95 12.25 -4.49
C GLY A 11 4.42 12.13 -4.51
N HIS A 12 3.85 10.94 -4.79
CA HIS A 12 2.40 10.72 -4.94
C HIS A 12 1.93 9.59 -4.03
N MET A 13 2.28 9.60 -2.75
CA MET A 13 1.69 8.62 -1.84
C MET A 13 0.17 8.83 -1.77
N PRO A 14 -0.63 7.77 -1.87
CA PRO A 14 -2.06 7.92 -2.04
C PRO A 14 -2.65 8.35 -0.69
N ASP A 15 -3.19 9.57 -0.63
CA ASP A 15 -3.98 9.99 0.51
C ASP A 15 -5.40 9.44 0.38
N ILE A 16 -5.52 8.15 0.71
CA ILE A 16 -6.77 7.40 0.66
C ILE A 16 -7.33 7.19 2.06
N GLN A 17 -8.64 7.29 2.22
CA GLN A 17 -9.28 6.88 3.46
C GLN A 17 -9.27 5.35 3.56
N VAL A 18 -8.65 4.84 4.63
CA VAL A 18 -8.48 3.41 4.87
C VAL A 18 -9.71 2.86 5.57
N TRP A 19 -10.28 1.79 5.01
CA TRP A 19 -11.30 0.98 5.66
C TRP A 19 -10.64 -0.09 6.54
N SER A 20 -9.76 -0.90 5.95
CA SER A 20 -9.11 -2.02 6.65
C SER A 20 -7.68 -2.25 6.19
N THR A 21 -6.91 -2.85 7.09
CA THR A 21 -5.55 -3.30 6.87
C THR A 21 -5.42 -4.73 7.37
N ARG A 22 -4.78 -5.61 6.61
CA ARG A 22 -4.52 -7.01 7.02
C ARG A 22 -3.24 -7.56 6.44
N MET A 23 -2.65 -8.53 7.13
CA MET A 23 -1.53 -9.31 6.63
C MET A 23 -2.01 -10.37 5.65
N VAL A 24 -1.31 -10.51 4.52
CA VAL A 24 -1.61 -11.49 3.48
C VAL A 24 -0.33 -12.17 2.98
N ARG A 25 -0.47 -13.35 2.38
CA ARG A 25 0.59 -13.95 1.55
C ARG A 25 0.27 -13.65 0.08
N PRO A 26 0.98 -12.72 -0.55
CA PRO A 26 0.69 -12.29 -1.91
C PRO A 26 1.15 -13.36 -2.91
N THR A 27 0.51 -13.37 -4.08
CA THR A 27 0.71 -14.43 -5.08
C THR A 27 1.50 -14.00 -6.30
N ARG A 28 1.97 -12.72 -6.37
CA ARG A 28 2.88 -12.07 -7.37
C ARG A 28 2.61 -10.58 -7.62
N ASP A 29 1.66 -9.97 -6.91
CA ASP A 29 1.35 -8.54 -7.10
C ASP A 29 2.53 -7.63 -6.72
N PRO A 30 2.76 -6.50 -7.42
CA PRO A 30 3.82 -5.56 -7.06
C PRO A 30 3.44 -4.74 -5.82
N CYS A 31 4.43 -4.40 -5.01
CA CYS A 31 4.31 -3.41 -3.96
C CYS A 31 4.00 -2.04 -4.57
N ILE A 32 2.99 -1.36 -4.05
CA ILE A 32 2.55 -0.05 -4.56
C ILE A 32 3.60 1.05 -4.37
N THR A 33 4.46 0.90 -3.35
CA THR A 33 5.46 1.90 -2.95
C THR A 33 6.75 1.79 -3.76
N CYS A 34 7.39 0.61 -3.78
CA CYS A 34 8.67 0.43 -4.46
C CYS A 34 8.54 -0.15 -5.88
N GLY A 35 7.38 -0.72 -6.23
CA GLY A 35 7.14 -1.36 -7.53
C GLY A 35 7.71 -2.78 -7.66
N GLU A 36 8.54 -3.22 -6.71
CA GLU A 36 9.10 -4.58 -6.67
C GLU A 36 8.01 -5.62 -6.35
N PRO A 37 8.14 -6.86 -6.87
CA PRO A 37 7.20 -7.93 -6.59
C PRO A 37 7.15 -8.24 -5.09
N LEU A 38 5.95 -8.55 -4.60
CA LEU A 38 5.79 -9.11 -3.27
C LEU A 38 6.06 -10.62 -3.35
N ASP A 39 7.19 -11.04 -2.79
CA ASP A 39 7.63 -12.44 -2.85
C ASP A 39 6.62 -13.40 -2.24
N ASN A 40 6.45 -14.55 -2.91
CA ASN A 40 5.49 -15.60 -2.51
C ASN A 40 5.79 -16.27 -1.15
N GLY A 41 6.93 -15.95 -0.53
CA GLY A 41 7.35 -16.46 0.78
C GLY A 41 7.23 -15.45 1.94
N THR A 42 6.97 -14.18 1.63
CA THR A 42 7.04 -13.08 2.61
C THR A 42 5.66 -12.52 2.85
N GLU A 43 5.37 -12.17 4.11
CA GLU A 43 4.11 -11.50 4.43
C GLU A 43 4.07 -10.11 3.80
N ALA A 44 2.89 -9.72 3.32
CA ALA A 44 2.61 -8.40 2.79
C ALA A 44 1.42 -7.79 3.50
N VAL A 45 1.33 -6.47 3.44
CA VAL A 45 0.21 -5.71 3.99
C VAL A 45 -0.75 -5.38 2.87
N GLU A 46 -2.00 -5.78 3.02
CA GLU A 46 -3.10 -5.39 2.16
C GLU A 46 -3.94 -4.31 2.84
N VAL A 47 -4.12 -3.19 2.13
CA VAL A 47 -4.93 -2.05 2.57
C VAL A 47 -6.11 -1.92 1.63
N PHE A 48 -7.32 -1.90 2.19
CA PHE A 48 -8.55 -1.57 1.47
C PHE A 48 -8.98 -0.15 1.77
N SER A 49 -9.17 0.66 0.73
CA SER A 49 -9.77 1.98 0.86
C SER A 49 -11.29 1.89 0.89
N VAL A 50 -11.93 2.95 1.42
CA VAL A 50 -13.40 3.11 1.37
C VAL A 50 -13.94 3.21 -0.06
N GLU A 51 -13.10 3.59 -1.02
CA GLU A 51 -13.42 3.68 -2.45
C GLU A 51 -13.31 2.32 -3.17
N GLY A 52 -13.02 1.25 -2.43
CA GLY A 52 -12.86 -0.10 -2.98
C GLY A 52 -11.51 -0.34 -3.66
N VAL A 53 -10.54 0.56 -3.47
CA VAL A 53 -9.17 0.39 -3.99
C VAL A 53 -8.41 -0.54 -3.05
N ARG A 54 -7.74 -1.53 -3.65
CA ARG A 54 -6.85 -2.44 -2.93
C ARG A 54 -5.41 -2.07 -3.21
N LEU A 55 -4.66 -1.76 -2.15
CA LEU A 55 -3.23 -1.51 -2.20
C LEU A 55 -2.49 -2.66 -1.51
N LEU A 56 -1.32 -3.00 -2.03
CA LEU A 56 -0.45 -4.03 -1.46
C LEU A 56 0.94 -3.45 -1.23
N PHE A 57 1.52 -3.82 -0.09
CA PHE A 57 2.80 -3.29 0.37
C PHE A 57 3.67 -4.40 0.94
N HIS A 58 4.98 -4.28 0.82
CA HIS A 58 5.88 -4.92 1.78
C HIS A 58 5.62 -4.31 3.17
N VAL A 59 5.88 -5.07 4.23
CA VAL A 59 5.68 -4.58 5.61
C VAL A 59 6.41 -3.26 5.86
N GLU A 60 7.70 -3.20 5.52
CA GLU A 60 8.52 -2.00 5.68
C GLU A 60 8.01 -0.82 4.84
N CYS A 61 7.56 -1.09 3.61
CA CYS A 61 6.99 -0.07 2.73
C CYS A 61 5.67 0.49 3.30
N HIS A 62 4.88 -0.34 3.97
CA HIS A 62 3.65 0.09 4.63
C HIS A 62 3.94 0.95 5.86
N GLU A 63 4.92 0.59 6.69
CA GLU A 63 5.32 1.39 7.86
C GLU A 63 5.79 2.79 7.46
N MET A 64 6.62 2.89 6.42
CA MET A 64 7.04 4.17 5.86
C MET A 64 5.86 5.00 5.37
N TRP A 65 4.90 4.37 4.67
CA TRP A 65 3.69 5.04 4.19
C TRP A 65 2.85 5.59 5.34
N VAL A 66 2.62 4.80 6.41
CA VAL A 66 1.91 5.26 7.61
C VAL A 66 2.62 6.45 8.25
N ALA A 67 3.94 6.37 8.45
CA ALA A 67 4.71 7.45 9.06
C ALA A 67 4.61 8.76 8.27
N LEU A 68 4.65 8.69 6.93
CA LEU A 68 4.50 9.87 6.07
C LEU A 68 3.10 10.47 6.14
N ARG A 69 2.06 9.62 6.18
CA ARG A 69 0.67 10.09 6.33
C ARG A 69 0.42 10.75 7.68
N GLU A 70 0.95 10.19 8.76
CA GLU A 70 0.83 10.79 10.09
C GLU A 70 1.54 12.14 10.17
N ARG A 71 2.71 12.28 9.52
CA ARG A 71 3.40 13.57 9.41
C ARG A 71 2.55 14.57 8.65
N ALA A 72 2.02 14.22 7.48
CA ALA A 72 1.19 15.10 6.66
C ALA A 72 -0.05 15.62 7.42
N LYS A 73 -0.69 14.77 8.23
CA LYS A 73 -1.84 15.16 9.08
C LYS A 73 -1.51 16.16 10.18
N ARG A 74 -0.25 16.27 10.61
CA ARG A 74 0.17 17.23 11.66
C ARG A 74 0.50 18.61 11.12
N ILE A 75 0.72 18.73 9.81
CA ILE A 75 1.09 19.98 9.14
C ILE A 75 -0.11 20.63 8.44
N GLY A 76 -1.22 19.89 8.30
CA GLY A 76 -2.49 20.36 7.73
C GLY A 76 -3.48 20.81 8.79
#